data_AF-D7U593-F1
#
_entry.id   AF-D7U593-F1
#
_cell.length_a   1.000
_cell.length_b   1.000
_cell.length_c   1.000
_cell.angle_alpha   90.00
_cell.angle_beta   90.00
_cell.angle_gamma   90.00
#
_symmetry.space_group_name_H-M   'P 1'
#
loop_
_entity.id
_entity.type
_entity.pdbx_description
1 polymer ?
#
loop_
_entity_poly.entity_id
_entity_poly.type
_entity_poly.pdbx_seq_one_letter_code
_entity_poly.pdbx_strand_id
1 'polypeptide(L)'
;MDLPLNLLFTAFLILAAAIDGAHADAMVTGTVFCDQCKDGQRSLFDYPLYGIKVTMACANSNGQITMWREETTNWFGTYAMRFDGAPDLTGCYAQISGSGQGSTGCRAAAGPAQSVRLMFRMFDMEMYAVDSLLSQPAQPMSFCSRSSTPVPTPGTPSRPPSFQLPPVPRMPPMPPLPPLPPAPPVPFLEASACSHEIWTAPEYKCYWKVVNPDMKVASVFGLLAAQKYGTDMTLREGLQGRGDPYRTLLREAITSLLNSYNSLLFPYHTLGVIQHMSLALMGSQQNVLLTALRFKRANSGSGNLTCKFTACK
;
A
#
# COMPACT_ATOMS: atom_id res chain seq x y z
N MET A 1 -61.10 -18.91 -2.75
CA MET A 1 -60.63 -17.76 -3.56
C MET A 1 -59.20 -18.07 -4.03
N ASP A 2 -58.99 -19.27 -4.57
CA ASP A 2 -57.69 -19.96 -4.44
C ASP A 2 -56.98 -20.10 -5.80
N LEU A 3 -57.73 -19.92 -6.89
CA LEU A 3 -57.21 -19.89 -8.25
C LEU A 3 -56.24 -18.73 -8.53
N PRO A 4 -56.53 -17.47 -8.14
CA PRO A 4 -55.63 -16.35 -8.47
C PRO A 4 -54.34 -16.39 -7.65
N LEU A 5 -54.38 -16.89 -6.41
CA LEU A 5 -53.20 -17.02 -5.56
C LEU A 5 -52.27 -18.12 -6.08
N ASN A 6 -52.82 -19.27 -6.48
CA ASN A 6 -52.03 -20.36 -7.06
C ASN A 6 -51.41 -19.99 -8.40
N LEU A 7 -52.12 -19.21 -9.24
CA LEU A 7 -51.59 -18.66 -10.49
C LEU A 7 -50.46 -17.64 -10.26
N LEU A 8 -50.60 -16.78 -9.26
CA LEU A 8 -49.54 -15.86 -8.86
C LEU A 8 -48.31 -16.59 -8.32
N PHE A 9 -48.52 -17.66 -7.54
CA PHE A 9 -47.45 -18.45 -6.97
C PHE A 9 -46.69 -19.24 -8.03
N THR A 10 -47.40 -19.85 -8.99
CA THR A 10 -46.76 -20.55 -10.12
C THR A 10 -46.07 -19.58 -11.07
N ALA A 11 -46.67 -18.41 -11.35
CA ALA A 11 -46.02 -17.36 -12.13
C ALA A 11 -44.75 -16.86 -11.43
N PHE A 12 -44.76 -16.69 -10.11
CA PHE A 12 -43.59 -16.31 -9.33
C PHE A 12 -42.49 -17.38 -9.36
N LEU A 13 -42.85 -18.66 -9.27
CA LEU A 13 -41.89 -19.77 -9.37
C LEU A 13 -41.28 -19.88 -10.77
N ILE A 14 -42.06 -19.65 -11.82
CA ILE A 14 -41.56 -19.61 -13.19
C ILE A 14 -40.65 -18.39 -13.39
N LEU A 15 -41.02 -17.22 -12.85
CA LEU A 15 -40.19 -16.01 -12.91
C LEU A 15 -38.87 -16.20 -12.17
N ALA A 16 -38.90 -16.85 -10.99
CA ALA A 16 -37.71 -17.18 -10.20
C ALA A 16 -36.82 -18.24 -10.87
N ALA A 17 -37.40 -19.19 -11.61
CA ALA A 17 -36.67 -20.18 -12.40
C ALA A 17 -36.12 -19.61 -13.72
N ALA A 18 -36.70 -18.52 -14.22
CA ALA A 18 -36.26 -17.79 -15.42
C ALA A 18 -35.27 -16.66 -15.13
N ILE A 19 -34.91 -16.43 -13.85
CA ILE A 19 -33.69 -15.70 -13.52
C ILE A 19 -32.54 -16.64 -13.85
N ASP A 20 -32.12 -16.61 -15.11
CA ASP A 20 -30.81 -17.11 -15.52
C ASP A 20 -29.83 -16.59 -14.48
N GLY A 21 -29.20 -17.51 -13.74
CA GLY A 21 -28.46 -17.19 -12.53
C GLY A 21 -27.53 -16.03 -12.83
N ALA A 22 -27.67 -14.94 -12.07
CA ALA A 22 -26.69 -13.86 -12.12
C ALA A 22 -25.36 -14.50 -11.72
N HIS A 23 -24.56 -14.88 -12.72
CA HIS A 23 -23.26 -15.49 -12.49
C HIS A 23 -22.45 -14.47 -11.70
N ALA A 24 -22.19 -14.77 -10.44
CA ALA A 24 -21.36 -13.91 -9.62
C ALA A 24 -19.92 -13.98 -10.14
N ASP A 25 -19.26 -12.83 -10.14
CA ASP A 25 -17.94 -12.67 -10.75
C ASP A 25 -16.84 -13.15 -9.82
N ALA A 26 -15.77 -13.69 -10.41
CA ALA A 26 -14.54 -13.95 -9.72
C ALA A 26 -13.69 -12.67 -9.64
N MET A 27 -13.13 -12.40 -8.46
CA MET A 27 -12.26 -11.26 -8.23
C MET A 27 -10.87 -11.72 -7.79
N VAL A 28 -9.83 -11.28 -8.50
CA VAL A 28 -8.43 -11.52 -8.14
C VAL A 28 -7.83 -10.23 -7.63
N THR A 29 -7.24 -10.22 -6.43
CA THR A 29 -6.60 -9.01 -5.88
C THR A 29 -5.21 -9.29 -5.33
N GLY A 30 -4.35 -8.27 -5.36
CA GLY A 30 -3.01 -8.33 -4.80
C GLY A 30 -2.40 -6.95 -4.67
N THR A 31 -1.17 -6.89 -4.15
CA THR A 31 -0.44 -5.63 -3.94
C THR A 31 0.97 -5.74 -4.53
N VAL A 32 1.47 -4.65 -5.11
CA VAL A 32 2.84 -4.51 -5.60
C VAL A 32 3.63 -3.64 -4.62
N PHE A 33 4.80 -4.11 -4.19
CA PHE A 33 5.72 -3.39 -3.31
C PHE A 33 7.06 -3.13 -4.01
N CYS A 34 7.70 -2.04 -3.59
CA CYS A 34 9.10 -1.79 -3.86
C CYS A 34 9.96 -2.51 -2.82
N ASP A 35 10.66 -3.57 -3.24
CA ASP A 35 11.72 -4.24 -2.49
C ASP A 35 12.98 -3.38 -2.58
N GLN A 36 13.15 -2.46 -1.63
CA GLN A 36 14.24 -1.48 -1.64
C GLN A 36 15.62 -2.11 -1.41
N CYS A 37 15.66 -3.29 -0.81
CA CYS A 37 16.90 -3.99 -0.48
C CYS A 37 17.29 -5.05 -1.49
N LYS A 38 16.43 -5.31 -2.48
CA LYS A 38 16.64 -6.30 -3.54
C LYS A 38 16.89 -7.70 -2.96
N ASP A 39 16.28 -8.00 -1.81
CA ASP A 39 16.44 -9.27 -1.10
C ASP A 39 15.34 -10.29 -1.44
N GLY A 40 14.36 -9.88 -2.25
CA GLY A 40 13.25 -10.73 -2.68
C GLY A 40 12.21 -10.96 -1.59
N GLN A 41 12.25 -10.20 -0.50
CA GLN A 41 11.29 -10.26 0.59
C GLN A 41 10.63 -8.92 0.83
N ARG A 42 9.43 -8.94 1.42
CA ARG A 42 8.78 -7.72 1.89
C ARG A 42 9.40 -7.29 3.22
N SER A 43 10.11 -6.19 3.21
CA SER A 43 10.73 -5.57 4.39
C SER A 43 9.86 -4.46 4.99
N LEU A 44 10.26 -3.99 6.18
CA LEU A 44 9.60 -2.87 6.87
C LEU A 44 9.80 -1.53 6.14
N PHE A 45 10.83 -1.42 5.30
CA PHE A 45 11.12 -0.24 4.50
C PHE A 45 10.39 -0.25 3.16
N ASP A 46 9.87 -1.40 2.73
CA ASP A 46 9.22 -1.52 1.44
C ASP A 46 7.88 -0.78 1.40
N TYR A 47 7.59 -0.16 0.27
CA TYR A 47 6.39 0.66 0.10
C TYR A 47 5.60 0.24 -1.13
N PRO A 48 4.26 0.38 -1.11
CA PRO A 48 3.42 0.01 -2.24
C PRO A 48 3.70 0.88 -3.47
N LEU A 49 3.66 0.28 -4.66
CA LEU A 49 3.93 0.95 -5.92
C LEU A 49 2.65 1.24 -6.70
N TYR A 50 2.41 2.53 -6.97
CA TYR A 50 1.32 3.02 -7.81
C TYR A 50 1.67 2.96 -9.31
N GLY A 51 0.66 2.74 -10.15
CA GLY A 51 0.81 2.85 -11.60
C GLY A 51 1.65 1.74 -12.23
N ILE A 52 1.88 0.64 -11.52
CA ILE A 52 2.51 -0.58 -12.05
C ILE A 52 1.47 -1.41 -12.77
N LYS A 53 1.81 -1.88 -13.98
CA LYS A 53 1.01 -2.82 -14.74
C LYS A 53 1.28 -4.23 -14.24
N VAL A 54 0.20 -4.92 -13.90
CA VAL A 54 0.21 -6.30 -13.44
C VAL A 54 -0.59 -7.12 -14.44
N THR A 55 0.02 -8.18 -14.96
CA THR A 55 -0.65 -9.15 -15.81
C THR A 55 -0.89 -10.43 -15.02
N MET A 56 -2.12 -10.92 -15.07
CA MET A 56 -2.44 -12.28 -14.70
C MET A 56 -2.57 -13.12 -15.95
N ALA A 57 -1.95 -14.30 -15.94
CA ALA A 57 -2.03 -15.27 -17.03
C ALA A 57 -2.32 -16.66 -16.47
N CYS A 58 -3.12 -17.43 -17.20
CA CYS A 58 -3.41 -18.83 -16.92
C CYS A 58 -2.84 -19.66 -18.05
N ALA A 59 -2.07 -20.68 -17.70
CA ALA A 59 -1.51 -21.64 -18.65
C ALA A 59 -2.25 -22.97 -18.53
N ASN A 60 -2.50 -23.64 -19.66
CA ASN A 60 -2.94 -25.03 -19.65
C ASN A 60 -1.80 -25.97 -19.25
N SER A 61 -2.09 -27.27 -19.14
CA SER A 61 -1.10 -28.32 -18.83
C SER A 61 0.11 -28.34 -19.79
N ASN A 62 -0.01 -27.76 -20.98
CA ASN A 62 1.01 -27.71 -22.02
C ASN A 62 1.80 -26.38 -22.00
N GLY A 63 1.55 -25.51 -21.01
CA GLY A 63 2.21 -24.21 -20.88
C GLY A 63 1.69 -23.12 -21.83
N GLN A 64 0.64 -23.40 -22.60
CA GLN A 64 0.03 -22.42 -23.51
C GLN A 64 -0.92 -21.51 -22.72
N ILE A 65 -0.76 -20.20 -22.87
CA ILE A 65 -1.61 -19.20 -22.21
C ILE A 65 -3.02 -19.26 -22.79
N THR A 66 -4.00 -19.59 -21.96
CA THR A 66 -5.42 -19.70 -22.33
C THR A 66 -6.23 -18.47 -21.94
N MET A 67 -5.79 -17.74 -20.92
CA MET A 67 -6.44 -16.54 -20.43
C MET A 67 -5.41 -15.56 -19.91
N TRP A 68 -5.62 -14.27 -20.16
CA TRP A 68 -4.83 -13.22 -19.54
C TRP A 68 -5.65 -11.94 -19.34
N ARG A 69 -5.24 -11.16 -18.33
CA ARG A 69 -5.77 -9.83 -18.02
C ARG A 69 -4.62 -8.94 -17.55
N GLU A 70 -4.71 -7.66 -17.84
CA GLU A 70 -3.78 -6.65 -17.35
C GLU A 70 -4.55 -5.59 -16.57
N GLU A 71 -4.04 -5.22 -15.40
CA GLU A 71 -4.58 -4.13 -14.58
C GLU A 71 -3.46 -3.23 -14.06
N THR A 72 -3.84 -2.00 -13.69
CA THR A 72 -2.89 -1.05 -13.12
C THR A 72 -3.14 -0.87 -11.63
N THR A 73 -2.05 -0.95 -10.85
CA THR A 73 -2.12 -0.72 -9.40
C THR A 73 -2.61 0.68 -9.05
N ASN A 74 -3.52 0.73 -8.09
CA ASN A 74 -4.02 1.94 -7.47
C ASN A 74 -3.00 2.54 -6.48
N TRP A 75 -3.34 3.66 -5.83
CA TRP A 75 -2.43 4.38 -4.94
C TRP A 75 -1.91 3.56 -3.74
N PHE A 76 -2.64 2.53 -3.32
CA PHE A 76 -2.19 1.59 -2.29
C PHE A 76 -1.30 0.48 -2.83
N GLY A 77 -0.85 0.60 -4.09
CA GLY A 77 -0.19 -0.46 -4.83
C GLY A 77 -1.07 -1.68 -5.07
N THR A 78 -2.39 -1.57 -4.83
CA THR A 78 -3.32 -2.68 -4.93
C THR A 78 -3.93 -2.73 -6.32
N TYR A 79 -4.12 -3.93 -6.86
CA TYR A 79 -4.86 -4.16 -8.08
C TYR A 79 -6.01 -5.13 -7.81
N ALA A 80 -7.06 -5.03 -8.61
CA ALA A 80 -8.18 -5.96 -8.58
C ALA A 80 -8.63 -6.22 -10.02
N MET A 81 -8.68 -7.50 -10.40
CA MET A 81 -9.14 -7.95 -11.71
C MET A 81 -10.48 -8.64 -11.53
N ARG A 82 -11.44 -8.31 -12.40
CA ARG A 82 -12.77 -8.92 -12.45
C ARG A 82 -12.84 -9.89 -13.62
N PHE A 83 -13.39 -11.07 -13.38
CA PHE A 83 -13.66 -12.09 -14.38
C PHE A 83 -15.14 -12.41 -14.36
N ASP A 84 -15.75 -12.46 -15.54
CA ASP A 84 -17.17 -12.76 -15.66
C ASP A 84 -17.42 -14.22 -15.26
N GLY A 85 -18.31 -14.42 -14.29
CA GLY A 85 -18.58 -15.72 -13.69
C GLY A 85 -17.45 -16.27 -12.80
N ALA A 86 -17.47 -17.59 -12.54
CA ALA A 86 -16.48 -18.28 -11.71
C ALA A 86 -15.58 -19.21 -12.55
N PRO A 87 -14.66 -18.67 -13.36
CA PRO A 87 -13.73 -19.48 -14.15
C PRO A 87 -12.76 -20.23 -13.24
N ASP A 88 -12.31 -21.40 -13.69
CA ASP A 88 -11.22 -22.12 -13.01
C ASP A 88 -9.91 -21.33 -13.14
N LEU A 89 -9.44 -20.76 -12.03
CA LEU A 89 -8.19 -20.02 -11.96
C LEU A 89 -7.02 -20.87 -11.44
N THR A 90 -7.16 -22.20 -11.41
CA THR A 90 -6.10 -23.11 -11.01
C THR A 90 -4.93 -23.03 -12.00
N GLY A 91 -3.71 -22.86 -11.48
CA GLY A 91 -2.51 -22.72 -12.32
C GLY A 91 -2.31 -21.33 -12.93
N CYS A 92 -3.15 -20.35 -12.58
CA CYS A 92 -2.93 -18.96 -12.94
C CYS A 92 -1.87 -18.31 -12.03
N TYR A 93 -1.12 -17.38 -12.61
CA TYR A 93 -0.14 -16.57 -11.91
C TYR A 93 -0.28 -15.10 -12.29
N ALA A 94 0.11 -14.22 -11.37
CA ALA A 94 0.22 -12.80 -11.62
C ALA A 94 1.70 -12.38 -11.59
N GLN A 95 2.06 -11.43 -12.46
CA GLN A 95 3.40 -10.90 -12.58
C GLN A 95 3.35 -9.44 -13.02
N ILE A 96 4.44 -8.71 -12.80
CA ILE A 96 4.59 -7.33 -13.25
C ILE A 96 4.95 -7.35 -14.75
N SER A 97 4.12 -6.75 -15.61
CA SER A 97 4.30 -6.77 -17.08
C SER A 97 4.98 -5.52 -17.63
N GLY A 98 5.05 -4.43 -16.84
CA GLY A 98 5.74 -3.21 -17.26
C GLY A 98 5.53 -2.01 -16.34
N SER A 99 6.28 -0.95 -16.63
CA SER A 99 6.21 0.33 -15.92
C SER A 99 5.12 1.23 -16.52
N GLY A 100 4.02 1.45 -15.82
CA GLY A 100 3.15 2.61 -16.07
C GLY A 100 3.74 3.89 -15.48
N GLN A 101 3.07 5.03 -15.58
CA GLN A 101 3.60 6.35 -15.19
C GLN A 101 3.52 6.55 -13.66
N GLY A 102 4.65 6.51 -12.91
CA GLY A 102 4.65 6.78 -11.46
C GLY A 102 5.76 6.14 -10.58
N SER A 103 6.73 6.92 -10.10
CA SER A 103 7.94 6.53 -9.35
C SER A 103 9.11 6.06 -10.22
N THR A 104 10.24 6.76 -10.08
CA THR A 104 11.44 6.60 -10.93
C THR A 104 12.52 5.71 -10.31
N GLY A 105 12.39 5.30 -9.05
CA GLY A 105 13.47 4.65 -8.30
C GLY A 105 13.45 3.11 -8.22
N CYS A 106 12.29 2.47 -8.38
CA CYS A 106 12.09 1.06 -7.98
C CYS A 106 11.43 0.20 -9.06
N ARG A 107 11.93 0.32 -10.30
CA ARG A 107 11.33 -0.33 -11.49
C ARG A 107 12.37 -0.97 -12.41
N ALA A 108 13.56 -1.24 -11.88
CA ALA A 108 14.64 -1.80 -12.69
C ALA A 108 14.44 -3.30 -12.94
N ALA A 109 13.83 -4.01 -11.99
CA ALA A 109 13.49 -5.42 -12.15
C ALA A 109 12.13 -5.74 -11.53
N ALA A 110 11.46 -6.72 -12.12
CA ALA A 110 10.29 -7.38 -11.54
C ALA A 110 10.75 -8.63 -10.79
N GLY A 111 10.14 -8.88 -9.63
CA GLY A 111 10.29 -10.11 -8.88
C GLY A 111 9.57 -11.29 -9.56
N PRO A 112 9.61 -12.48 -8.93
CA PRO A 112 9.00 -13.68 -9.49
C PRO A 112 7.48 -13.55 -9.59
N ALA A 113 6.90 -14.26 -10.57
CA ALA A 113 5.47 -14.45 -10.67
C ALA A 113 4.92 -15.15 -9.44
N GLN A 114 3.70 -14.79 -9.04
CA GLN A 114 3.04 -15.33 -7.85
C GLN A 114 1.76 -16.06 -8.25
N SER A 115 1.53 -17.23 -7.65
CA SER A 115 0.33 -18.03 -7.87
C SER A 115 -0.92 -17.33 -7.35
N VAL A 116 -2.01 -17.43 -8.08
CA VAL A 116 -3.34 -17.02 -7.62
C VAL A 116 -3.88 -18.07 -6.63
N ARG A 117 -4.37 -17.64 -5.46
CA ARG A 117 -4.90 -18.54 -4.41
C ARG A 117 -6.34 -18.18 -4.05
N LEU A 118 -7.22 -19.18 -4.04
CA LEU A 118 -8.60 -18.99 -3.60
C LEU A 118 -8.63 -18.62 -2.11
N MET A 119 -9.21 -17.47 -1.78
CA MET A 119 -9.43 -17.04 -0.40
C MET A 119 -10.80 -17.47 0.11
N PHE A 120 -11.84 -17.22 -0.69
CA PHE A 120 -13.19 -17.60 -0.33
C PHE A 120 -14.02 -17.94 -1.57
N ARG A 121 -15.01 -18.81 -1.36
CA ARG A 121 -16.05 -19.15 -2.32
C ARG A 121 -17.39 -19.21 -1.60
N MET A 122 -18.35 -18.38 -2.00
CA MET A 122 -19.69 -18.36 -1.39
C MET A 122 -20.69 -17.73 -2.37
N PHE A 123 -21.91 -18.29 -2.46
CA PHE A 123 -22.98 -17.76 -3.33
C PHE A 123 -22.52 -17.51 -4.79
N ASP A 124 -21.80 -18.48 -5.37
CA ASP A 124 -21.19 -18.41 -6.71
C ASP A 124 -20.17 -17.27 -6.93
N MET A 125 -19.83 -16.51 -5.89
CA MET A 125 -18.75 -15.52 -5.88
C MET A 125 -17.45 -16.17 -5.40
N GLU A 126 -16.36 -15.95 -6.13
CA GLU A 126 -15.03 -16.41 -5.77
C GLU A 126 -14.07 -15.23 -5.63
N MET A 127 -13.35 -15.16 -4.52
CA MET A 127 -12.27 -14.18 -4.35
C MET A 127 -10.95 -14.90 -4.21
N TYR A 128 -10.00 -14.42 -4.98
CA TYR A 128 -8.64 -14.91 -5.03
C TYR A 128 -7.68 -13.81 -4.60
N ALA A 129 -6.64 -14.20 -3.87
CA ALA A 129 -5.52 -13.35 -3.55
C ALA A 129 -4.25 -13.82 -4.24
N VAL A 130 -3.38 -12.85 -4.51
CA VAL A 130 -2.01 -13.08 -4.94
C VAL A 130 -1.09 -12.59 -3.82
N ASP A 131 -0.06 -13.39 -3.50
CA ASP A 131 1.02 -12.95 -2.63
C ASP A 131 1.66 -11.65 -3.20
N SER A 132 2.29 -10.87 -2.32
CA SER A 132 2.82 -9.55 -2.71
C SER A 132 3.81 -9.67 -3.87
N LEU A 133 3.56 -8.92 -4.95
CA LEU A 133 4.49 -8.80 -6.07
C LEU A 133 5.56 -7.79 -5.71
N LEU A 134 6.81 -8.07 -6.07
CA LEU A 134 7.95 -7.20 -5.75
C LEU A 134 8.48 -6.56 -7.02
N SER A 135 8.79 -5.27 -6.96
CA SER A 135 9.64 -4.59 -7.93
C SER A 135 10.87 -4.07 -7.22
N GLN A 136 11.99 -4.04 -7.95
CA GLN A 136 13.30 -3.79 -7.38
C GLN A 136 13.96 -2.56 -8.01
N PRO A 137 14.75 -1.79 -7.23
CA PRO A 137 15.58 -0.73 -7.75
C PRO A 137 16.78 -1.29 -8.52
N ALA A 138 17.45 -0.43 -9.28
CA ALA A 138 18.66 -0.82 -10.02
C ALA A 138 19.77 -1.28 -9.05
N GLN A 139 19.90 -0.56 -7.93
CA GLN A 139 20.82 -0.87 -6.84
C GLN A 139 20.04 -0.84 -5.51
N PRO A 140 20.36 -1.74 -4.55
CA PRO A 140 19.81 -1.67 -3.20
C PRO A 140 20.07 -0.31 -2.56
N MET A 141 19.14 0.14 -1.74
CA MET A 141 19.30 1.40 -1.00
C MET A 141 20.46 1.31 0.00
N SER A 142 21.09 2.46 0.31
CA SER A 142 22.28 2.51 1.16
C SER A 142 22.07 2.06 2.60
N PHE A 143 20.82 2.09 3.09
CA PHE A 143 20.45 1.61 4.42
C PHE A 143 20.29 0.09 4.49
N CYS A 144 20.30 -0.61 3.36
CA CYS A 144 20.19 -2.05 3.33
C CYS A 144 21.48 -2.68 3.85
N SER A 145 21.36 -3.60 4.80
CA SER A 145 22.50 -4.34 5.32
C SER A 145 23.17 -5.07 4.15
N ARG A 146 24.48 -4.83 3.94
CA ARG A 146 25.26 -5.61 2.96
C ARG A 146 25.42 -7.04 3.46
N SER A 147 24.39 -7.87 3.30
CA SER A 147 24.54 -9.31 3.46
C SER A 147 25.10 -9.87 2.17
N SER A 148 26.41 -9.72 1.98
CA SER A 148 27.13 -10.46 0.96
C SER A 148 27.55 -11.80 1.54
N THR A 149 26.74 -12.84 1.35
CA THR A 149 27.24 -14.20 1.12
C THR A 149 26.12 -15.08 0.57
N PRO A 150 26.26 -15.66 -0.63
CA PRO A 150 25.39 -16.74 -1.07
C PRO A 150 25.73 -18.00 -0.27
N VAL A 151 24.71 -18.62 0.33
CA VAL A 151 24.80 -19.93 0.99
C VAL A 151 25.10 -21.00 -0.05
N PRO A 152 26.19 -21.80 0.07
CA PRO A 152 26.35 -23.01 -0.71
C PRO A 152 25.56 -24.17 -0.07
N THR A 153 24.93 -24.92 -0.96
CA THR A 153 24.19 -26.20 -0.90
C THR A 153 24.42 -27.12 0.32
N PRO A 154 23.39 -27.88 0.79
CA PRO A 154 23.51 -28.76 1.95
C PRO A 154 24.37 -30.01 1.64
N GLY A 155 25.50 -30.13 2.32
CA GLY A 155 26.27 -31.37 2.43
C GLY A 155 25.84 -32.16 3.68
N THR A 156 25.65 -33.47 3.50
CA THR A 156 25.31 -34.52 4.47
C THR A 156 25.98 -34.41 5.86
N PRO A 157 25.33 -34.86 6.95
CA PRO A 157 25.84 -34.69 8.31
C PRO A 157 26.89 -35.77 8.63
N SER A 158 28.12 -35.36 8.95
CA SER A 158 29.09 -36.19 9.64
C SER A 158 29.26 -35.73 11.09
N ARG A 159 29.18 -36.71 11.99
CA ARG A 159 29.21 -36.62 13.46
C ARG A 159 30.47 -35.87 13.96
N PRO A 160 30.37 -35.00 14.98
CA PRO A 160 31.52 -34.22 15.45
C PRO A 160 32.46 -35.06 16.32
N PRO A 161 33.78 -34.93 16.17
CA PRO A 161 34.72 -35.22 17.25
C PRO A 161 34.78 -34.02 18.21
N SER A 162 34.81 -34.30 19.50
CA SER A 162 35.09 -33.32 20.55
C SER A 162 36.53 -32.80 20.42
N PHE A 163 36.71 -31.49 20.20
CA PHE A 163 38.01 -30.84 20.28
C PHE A 163 37.98 -29.76 21.36
N GLN A 164 38.93 -29.88 22.29
CA GLN A 164 39.17 -28.94 23.39
C GLN A 164 39.82 -27.66 22.85
N LEU A 165 39.33 -26.50 23.31
CA LEU A 165 39.85 -25.18 22.94
C LEU A 165 41.18 -24.88 23.65
N PRO A 166 42.21 -24.37 22.94
CA PRO A 166 43.44 -23.87 23.56
C PRO A 166 43.23 -22.47 24.17
N PRO A 167 44.10 -22.01 25.10
CA PRO A 167 43.95 -20.73 25.76
C PRO A 167 44.22 -19.56 24.81
N VAL A 168 43.36 -18.54 24.85
CA VAL A 168 43.47 -17.34 24.01
C VAL A 168 44.60 -16.42 24.51
N PRO A 169 45.51 -15.92 23.65
CA PRO A 169 46.50 -14.92 24.04
C PRO A 169 45.83 -13.57 24.34
N ARG A 170 46.21 -12.92 25.44
CA ARG A 170 45.73 -11.56 25.77
C ARG A 170 46.35 -10.54 24.80
N MET A 171 45.51 -9.81 24.06
CA MET A 171 45.92 -8.70 23.22
C MET A 171 46.24 -7.44 24.06
N PRO A 172 47.18 -6.59 23.61
CA PRO A 172 47.50 -5.33 24.29
C PRO A 172 46.35 -4.32 24.18
N PRO A 173 46.24 -3.36 25.13
CA PRO A 173 45.17 -2.37 25.12
C PRO A 173 45.31 -1.41 23.93
N MET A 174 44.19 -1.16 23.25
CA MET A 174 44.13 -0.21 22.13
C MET A 174 44.21 1.24 22.63
N PRO A 175 44.87 2.14 21.86
CA PRO A 175 44.90 3.57 22.18
C PRO A 175 43.51 4.21 22.03
N PRO A 176 43.23 5.32 22.74
CA PRO A 176 41.94 5.99 22.66
C PRO A 176 41.70 6.55 21.26
N LEU A 177 40.53 6.24 20.68
CA LEU A 177 40.11 6.82 19.41
C LEU A 177 39.78 8.31 19.58
N PRO A 178 40.14 9.18 18.61
CA PRO A 178 39.76 10.58 18.64
C PRO A 178 38.23 10.73 18.55
N PRO A 179 37.65 11.82 19.10
CA PRO A 179 36.21 12.06 19.03
C PRO A 179 35.77 12.19 17.57
N LEU A 180 34.82 11.35 17.16
CA LEU A 180 34.20 11.45 15.84
C LEU A 180 33.36 12.74 15.74
N PRO A 181 33.39 13.42 14.58
CA PRO A 181 32.50 14.55 14.34
C PRO A 181 31.02 14.10 14.39
N PRO A 182 30.10 14.96 14.85
CA PRO A 182 28.68 14.63 14.90
C PRO A 182 28.16 14.32 13.50
N ALA A 183 27.49 13.17 13.36
CA ALA A 183 26.87 12.76 12.10
C ALA A 183 25.80 13.79 11.68
N PRO A 184 25.68 14.10 10.37
CA PRO A 184 24.63 14.97 9.88
C PRO A 184 23.26 14.36 10.16
N PRO A 185 22.25 15.14 10.59
CA PRO A 185 20.92 14.63 10.90
C PRO A 185 20.27 14.05 9.65
N VAL A 186 19.83 12.79 9.73
CA VAL A 186 18.94 12.17 8.74
C VAL A 186 17.54 12.78 8.90
N PRO A 187 17.01 13.56 7.94
CA PRO A 187 15.81 14.39 8.13
C PRO A 187 14.51 13.62 8.39
N PHE A 188 14.49 12.31 8.16
CA PHE A 188 13.29 11.47 8.21
C PHE A 188 12.99 10.89 9.60
N LEU A 189 13.99 10.89 10.49
CA LEU A 189 13.85 10.46 11.90
C LEU A 189 13.52 11.63 12.84
N GLU A 190 13.49 12.87 12.33
CA GLU A 190 13.08 14.01 13.14
C GLU A 190 11.55 14.06 13.21
N ALA A 191 11.04 14.09 14.43
CA ALA A 191 9.62 14.08 14.67
C ALA A 191 9.04 15.48 14.32
N SER A 192 8.18 15.55 13.32
CA SER A 192 7.60 16.81 12.83
C SER A 192 6.10 16.65 12.57
N ALA A 193 5.33 17.64 13.01
CA ALA A 193 3.91 17.77 12.72
C ALA A 193 3.63 19.20 12.27
N CYS A 194 3.23 19.37 11.02
CA CYS A 194 2.96 20.67 10.44
C CYS A 194 1.47 20.80 10.14
N SER A 195 0.90 21.97 10.45
CA SER A 195 -0.51 22.25 10.20
C SER A 195 -0.76 22.48 8.71
N HIS A 196 -2.03 22.47 8.31
CA HIS A 196 -2.41 22.67 6.90
C HIS A 196 -1.93 24.01 6.36
N GLU A 197 -1.87 25.06 7.18
CA GLU A 197 -1.40 26.39 6.79
C GLU A 197 0.05 26.34 6.33
N ILE A 198 0.91 25.64 7.09
CA ILE A 198 2.32 25.44 6.73
C ILE A 198 2.42 24.66 5.41
N TRP A 199 1.63 23.60 5.25
CA TRP A 199 1.62 22.79 4.02
C TRP A 199 1.16 23.56 2.77
N THR A 200 0.33 24.58 2.96
CA THR A 200 -0.13 25.46 1.87
C THR A 200 0.83 26.60 1.55
N ALA A 201 1.78 26.90 2.42
CA ALA A 201 2.69 28.03 2.23
C ALA A 201 3.72 27.74 1.12
N PRO A 202 3.93 28.67 0.17
CA PRO A 202 4.80 28.45 -0.98
C PRO A 202 6.26 28.19 -0.59
N GLU A 203 6.73 28.78 0.51
CA GLU A 203 8.09 28.60 1.03
C GLU A 203 8.41 27.16 1.45
N TYR A 204 7.41 26.28 1.62
CA TYR A 204 7.60 24.88 2.03
C TYR A 204 7.24 23.87 0.94
N LYS A 205 7.11 24.30 -0.33
CA LYS A 205 6.68 23.44 -1.44
C LYS A 205 7.57 22.20 -1.64
N CYS A 206 8.86 22.26 -1.32
CA CYS A 206 9.80 21.14 -1.48
C CYS A 206 9.50 19.93 -0.58
N TYR A 207 8.65 20.07 0.45
CA TYR A 207 8.24 18.94 1.31
C TYR A 207 7.15 18.06 0.68
N TRP A 208 6.55 18.48 -0.45
CA TRP A 208 5.65 17.66 -1.26
C TRP A 208 6.45 16.64 -2.09
N LYS A 209 6.85 15.53 -1.45
CA LYS A 209 7.75 14.52 -2.05
C LYS A 209 7.02 13.37 -2.75
N VAL A 210 6.07 12.75 -2.05
CA VAL A 210 5.40 11.51 -2.50
C VAL A 210 4.11 11.83 -3.27
N VAL A 211 3.35 12.78 -2.75
CA VAL A 211 2.19 13.38 -3.40
C VAL A 211 2.54 14.77 -3.89
N ASN A 212 1.85 15.24 -4.93
CA ASN A 212 1.94 16.63 -5.38
C ASN A 212 0.58 17.34 -5.19
N PRO A 213 0.58 18.69 -5.15
CA PRO A 213 -0.64 19.45 -4.87
C PRO A 213 -1.79 19.24 -5.87
N ASP A 214 -1.48 18.87 -7.12
CA ASP A 214 -2.44 18.75 -8.21
C ASP A 214 -3.01 17.32 -8.34
N MET A 215 -2.48 16.36 -7.57
CA MET A 215 -3.04 15.02 -7.48
C MET A 215 -4.49 15.07 -7.00
N LYS A 216 -5.30 14.14 -7.51
CA LYS A 216 -6.72 14.06 -7.20
C LYS A 216 -6.94 13.38 -5.85
N VAL A 217 -7.83 13.96 -5.04
CA VAL A 217 -8.30 13.40 -3.76
C VAL A 217 -8.82 11.98 -3.96
N ALA A 218 -9.59 11.75 -5.03
CA ALA A 218 -10.12 10.44 -5.40
C ALA A 218 -9.02 9.39 -5.64
N SER A 219 -7.91 9.79 -6.27
CA SER A 219 -6.78 8.88 -6.51
C SER A 219 -6.05 8.51 -5.22
N VAL A 220 -5.92 9.45 -4.29
CA VAL A 220 -5.16 9.27 -3.05
C VAL A 220 -5.97 8.58 -1.95
N PHE A 221 -7.23 8.96 -1.77
CA PHE A 221 -8.10 8.45 -0.70
C PHE A 221 -9.14 7.43 -1.19
N GLY A 222 -9.14 7.10 -2.48
CA GLY A 222 -9.95 6.04 -3.08
C GLY A 222 -11.42 6.38 -3.30
N LEU A 223 -12.21 5.34 -3.58
CA LEU A 223 -13.59 5.44 -4.07
C LEU A 223 -14.53 6.21 -3.13
N LEU A 224 -14.45 5.99 -1.82
CA LEU A 224 -15.31 6.68 -0.85
C LEU A 224 -15.06 8.20 -0.84
N ALA A 225 -13.81 8.60 -1.01
CA ALA A 225 -13.46 10.01 -1.14
C ALA A 225 -13.93 10.57 -2.49
N ALA A 226 -13.81 9.79 -3.58
CA ALA A 226 -14.35 10.16 -4.89
C ALA A 226 -15.87 10.38 -4.85
N GLN A 227 -16.61 9.49 -4.17
CA GLN A 227 -18.06 9.62 -3.98
C GLN A 227 -18.43 10.86 -3.17
N LYS A 228 -17.66 11.19 -2.12
CA LYS A 228 -17.97 12.31 -1.23
C LYS A 228 -17.55 13.67 -1.79
N TYR A 229 -16.39 13.75 -2.41
CA TYR A 229 -15.74 15.00 -2.80
C TYR A 229 -15.66 15.22 -4.32
N GLY A 230 -16.04 14.23 -5.12
CA GLY A 230 -15.88 14.23 -6.57
C GLY A 230 -14.51 13.70 -7.01
N THR A 231 -14.38 13.42 -8.31
CA THR A 231 -13.16 12.87 -8.92
C THR A 231 -12.11 13.94 -9.23
N ASP A 232 -12.53 15.18 -9.43
CA ASP A 232 -11.66 16.25 -9.95
C ASP A 232 -10.98 17.09 -8.87
N MET A 233 -11.41 16.95 -7.61
CA MET A 233 -10.85 17.72 -6.50
C MET A 233 -9.37 17.39 -6.30
N THR A 234 -8.53 18.41 -6.23
CA THR A 234 -7.10 18.29 -5.99
C THR A 234 -6.77 18.29 -4.50
N LEU A 235 -5.59 17.79 -4.12
CA LEU A 235 -5.10 17.87 -2.74
C LEU A 235 -4.96 19.34 -2.28
N ARG A 236 -4.53 20.23 -3.18
CA ARG A 236 -4.45 21.67 -2.90
C ARG A 236 -5.80 22.28 -2.55
N GLU A 237 -6.83 22.01 -3.35
CA GLU A 237 -8.20 22.48 -3.07
C GLU A 237 -8.75 21.86 -1.78
N GLY A 238 -8.46 20.58 -1.54
CA GLY A 238 -8.85 19.89 -0.31
C GLY A 238 -8.27 20.54 0.95
N LEU A 239 -7.02 21.01 0.91
CA LEU A 239 -6.38 21.72 2.03
C LEU A 239 -7.02 23.08 2.34
N GLN A 240 -7.74 23.67 1.39
CA GLN A 240 -8.42 24.95 1.59
C GLN A 240 -9.83 24.80 2.17
N GLY A 241 -10.33 23.56 2.32
CA GLY A 241 -11.69 23.30 2.80
C GLY A 241 -11.96 23.94 4.18
N ARG A 242 -13.05 24.69 4.32
CA ARG A 242 -13.48 25.34 5.59
C ARG A 242 -14.99 25.24 5.76
N GLY A 243 -15.49 25.47 6.98
CA GLY A 243 -16.92 25.66 7.27
C GLY A 243 -17.80 24.40 7.30
N ASP A 244 -17.36 23.30 6.67
CA ASP A 244 -18.11 22.03 6.62
C ASP A 244 -17.32 20.88 7.29
N PRO A 245 -17.98 19.94 8.02
CA PRO A 245 -17.30 18.83 8.68
C PRO A 245 -16.53 17.90 7.74
N TYR A 246 -17.05 17.62 6.54
CA TYR A 246 -16.39 16.77 5.55
C TYR A 246 -15.20 17.51 4.91
N ARG A 247 -15.36 18.80 4.60
CA ARG A 247 -14.24 19.66 4.16
C ARG A 247 -13.15 19.76 5.22
N THR A 248 -13.53 19.82 6.48
CA THR A 248 -12.59 19.80 7.62
C THR A 248 -11.91 18.45 7.72
N LEU A 249 -12.64 17.33 7.65
CA LEU A 249 -12.05 15.98 7.63
C LEU A 249 -11.04 15.86 6.49
N LEU A 250 -11.41 16.27 5.27
CA LEU A 250 -10.54 16.18 4.11
C LEU A 250 -9.25 16.99 4.30
N ARG A 251 -9.36 18.26 4.72
CA ARG A 251 -8.20 19.12 4.98
C ARG A 251 -7.25 18.50 5.99
N GLU A 252 -7.78 18.05 7.13
CA GLU A 252 -6.97 17.50 8.21
C GLU A 252 -6.39 16.12 7.85
N ALA A 253 -7.12 15.30 7.08
CA ALA A 253 -6.63 14.03 6.56
C ALA A 253 -5.50 14.21 5.53
N ILE A 254 -5.63 15.16 4.58
CA ILE A 254 -4.54 15.49 3.65
C ILE A 254 -3.31 15.95 4.44
N THR A 255 -3.50 16.81 5.44
CA THR A 255 -2.42 17.29 6.30
C THR A 255 -1.74 16.14 7.06
N SER A 256 -2.52 15.21 7.62
CA SER A 256 -1.98 14.04 8.32
C SER A 256 -1.23 13.10 7.37
N LEU A 257 -1.72 12.92 6.13
CA LEU A 257 -1.05 12.13 5.10
C LEU A 257 0.31 12.75 4.72
N LEU A 258 0.36 14.07 4.58
CA LEU A 258 1.60 14.78 4.25
C LEU A 258 2.62 14.70 5.39
N ASN A 259 2.16 14.84 6.64
CA ASN A 259 3.00 14.66 7.82
C ASN A 259 3.53 13.22 7.93
N SER A 260 2.68 12.20 7.69
CA SER A 260 3.09 10.80 7.76
C SER A 260 4.13 10.42 6.70
N TYR A 261 4.13 11.07 5.54
CA TYR A 261 5.18 10.92 4.53
C TYR A 261 6.50 11.61 4.88
N ASN A 262 6.50 12.56 5.83
CA ASN A 262 7.68 13.36 6.14
C ASN A 262 8.26 13.07 7.53
N SER A 263 7.54 12.35 8.38
CA SER A 263 8.02 11.98 9.71
C SER A 263 7.53 10.60 10.11
N LEU A 264 8.45 9.65 10.33
CA LEU A 264 8.13 8.31 10.82
C LEU A 264 7.57 8.31 12.25
N LEU A 265 7.83 9.38 13.00
CA LEU A 265 7.35 9.56 14.37
C LEU A 265 6.01 10.31 14.42
N PHE A 266 5.39 10.61 13.26
CA PHE A 266 4.04 11.16 13.23
C PHE A 266 3.02 10.11 13.72
N PRO A 267 2.03 10.47 14.56
CA PRO A 267 1.14 9.50 15.21
C PRO A 267 0.31 8.61 14.29
N TYR A 268 0.11 9.03 13.03
CA TYR A 268 -0.61 8.23 12.04
C TYR A 268 0.34 7.77 10.95
N HIS A 269 0.45 6.47 10.75
CA HIS A 269 1.05 5.92 9.54
C HIS A 269 0.18 6.27 8.32
N THR A 270 0.78 6.42 7.13
CA THR A 270 0.10 6.80 5.88
C THR A 270 -1.14 5.97 5.59
N LEU A 271 -1.04 4.63 5.68
CA LEU A 271 -2.20 3.74 5.50
C LEU A 271 -3.27 3.95 6.58
N GLY A 272 -2.85 4.24 7.81
CA GLY A 272 -3.75 4.53 8.92
C GLY A 272 -4.56 5.79 8.67
N VAL A 273 -3.96 6.85 8.12
CA VAL A 273 -4.69 8.09 7.76
C VAL A 273 -5.81 7.77 6.78
N ILE A 274 -5.51 6.98 5.74
CA ILE A 274 -6.50 6.67 4.71
C ILE A 274 -7.61 5.77 5.26
N GLN A 275 -7.27 4.72 6.03
CA GLN A 275 -8.25 3.86 6.69
C GLN A 275 -9.19 4.65 7.61
N HIS A 276 -8.66 5.53 8.46
CA HIS A 276 -9.48 6.34 9.36
C HIS A 276 -10.40 7.29 8.59
N MET A 277 -9.93 7.86 7.47
CA MET A 277 -10.78 8.68 6.60
C MET A 277 -11.89 7.85 5.96
N SER A 278 -11.59 6.68 5.38
CA SER A 278 -12.60 5.79 4.78
C SER A 278 -13.64 5.36 5.80
N LEU A 279 -13.22 4.95 7.00
CA LEU A 279 -14.12 4.60 8.11
C LEU A 279 -15.00 5.77 8.53
N ALA A 280 -14.43 6.99 8.59
CA ALA A 280 -15.19 8.18 8.91
C ALA A 280 -16.24 8.50 7.83
N LEU A 281 -15.92 8.31 6.55
CA LEU A 281 -16.83 8.55 5.43
C LEU A 281 -17.97 7.54 5.33
N MET A 282 -17.76 6.29 5.76
CA MET A 282 -18.83 5.30 5.91
C MET A 282 -19.70 5.52 7.16
N GLY A 283 -19.22 6.33 8.10
CA GLY A 283 -19.87 6.58 9.38
C GLY A 283 -20.84 7.75 9.37
N SER A 284 -21.28 8.13 10.58
CA SER A 284 -22.11 9.32 10.80
C SER A 284 -21.29 10.61 10.69
N GLN A 285 -21.98 11.75 10.59
CA GLN A 285 -21.34 13.07 10.65
C GLN A 285 -20.56 13.28 11.97
N GLN A 286 -20.97 12.64 13.07
CA GLN A 286 -20.22 12.65 14.32
C GLN A 286 -18.86 11.95 14.18
N ASN A 287 -18.81 10.81 13.47
CA ASN A 287 -17.55 10.12 13.18
C ASN A 287 -16.63 10.98 12.30
N VAL A 288 -17.19 11.67 11.30
CA VAL A 288 -16.46 12.62 10.45
C VAL A 288 -15.80 13.71 11.30
N LEU A 289 -16.58 14.36 12.17
CA LEU A 289 -16.07 15.42 13.02
C LEU A 289 -15.02 14.91 14.03
N LEU A 290 -15.29 13.78 14.66
CA LEU A 290 -14.38 13.19 15.65
C LEU A 290 -13.03 12.82 15.01
N THR A 291 -13.05 12.19 13.84
CA THR A 291 -11.83 11.85 13.09
C THR A 291 -11.11 13.10 12.61
N ALA A 292 -11.83 14.12 12.13
CA ALA A 292 -11.23 15.39 11.74
C ALA A 292 -10.51 16.06 12.93
N LEU A 293 -11.13 16.08 14.12
CA LEU A 293 -10.51 16.63 15.33
C LEU A 293 -9.28 15.85 15.79
N ARG A 294 -9.31 14.52 15.64
CA ARG A 294 -8.15 13.66 15.96
C ARG A 294 -6.98 13.94 15.02
N PHE A 295 -7.22 14.08 13.72
CA PHE A 295 -6.19 14.49 12.76
C PHE A 295 -5.69 15.90 13.05
N LYS A 296 -6.59 16.86 13.27
CA LYS A 296 -6.23 18.23 13.60
C LYS A 296 -5.29 18.28 14.81
N ARG A 297 -5.62 17.57 15.88
CA ARG A 297 -4.76 17.49 17.08
C ARG A 297 -3.37 16.93 16.75
N ALA A 298 -3.27 15.87 15.94
CA ALA A 298 -1.97 15.33 15.55
C ALA A 298 -1.20 16.30 14.66
N ASN A 299 -1.86 16.97 13.71
CA ASN A 299 -1.26 17.95 12.80
C ASN A 299 -0.74 19.20 13.52
N SER A 300 -1.42 19.62 14.60
CA SER A 300 -0.99 20.73 15.45
C SER A 300 0.17 20.37 16.38
N GLY A 301 0.60 19.11 16.41
CA GLY A 301 1.57 18.61 17.38
C GLY A 301 0.91 18.25 18.70
N SER A 302 1.41 17.18 19.33
CA SER A 302 1.04 16.75 20.68
C SER A 302 2.31 16.60 21.51
N GLY A 303 2.38 17.23 22.68
CA GLY A 303 3.61 17.26 23.51
C GLY A 303 4.70 18.17 22.90
N ASN A 304 5.96 17.66 22.82
CA ASN A 304 7.13 18.38 22.28
C ASN A 304 7.24 18.34 20.73
N LEU A 305 6.25 17.79 20.02
CA LEU A 305 6.26 17.68 18.56
C LEU A 305 5.86 19.02 17.93
N THR A 306 6.82 19.74 17.36
CA THR A 306 6.59 20.98 16.61
C THR A 306 6.84 20.76 15.12
N CYS A 307 6.32 21.65 14.27
CA CYS A 307 6.71 21.65 12.86
C CYS A 307 8.21 21.99 12.73
N LYS A 308 8.96 21.15 12.01
CA LYS A 308 10.41 21.31 11.76
C LYS A 308 10.73 21.73 10.34
N PHE A 309 9.77 22.29 9.62
CA PHE A 309 10.00 22.73 8.24
C PHE A 309 10.90 23.96 8.21
N THR A 310 11.91 23.90 7.36
CA THR A 310 12.77 25.02 7.00
C THR A 310 12.40 25.49 5.61
N ALA A 311 12.41 26.80 5.35
CA ALA A 311 12.07 27.33 4.04
C ALA A 311 12.96 26.68 2.96
N CYS A 312 12.33 26.28 1.87
CA CYS A 312 13.01 25.73 0.71
C CYS A 312 13.89 26.82 0.10
N LYS A 313 15.10 26.44 -0.33
CA LYS A 313 16.00 27.31 -1.09
C LYS A 313 15.66 27.28 -2.58
#